data_AF-A0A821X858-F1
#
_entry.id   AF-A0A821X858-F1
#
_cell.length_a   1.000
_cell.length_b   1.000
_cell.length_c   1.000
_cell.angle_alpha   90.00
_cell.angle_beta   90.00
_cell.angle_gamma   90.00
#
_symmetry.space_group_name_H-M   'P 1'
#
loop_
_entity.id
_entity.type
_entity.pdbx_description
1 polymer ?
#
loop_
_entity_poly.entity_id
_entity_poly.type
_entity_poly.pdbx_seq_one_letter_code
_entity_poly.pdbx_strand_id
1 'polypeptide(L)' 'MNIELLSTFQQNYPEEFDGTLDCASMAVCCAFNKIGSMLAVGCSDGRLVIWDFLTRGIAKIICALLS' A
#
# COMPACT_ATOMS: atom_id res chain seq x y z
N MET A 1 33.48 13.04 4.79
CA MET A 1 32.52 12.44 5.73
C MET A 1 32.08 11.13 5.10
N ASN A 2 32.34 9.99 5.75
CA ASN A 2 32.20 8.66 5.12
C ASN A 2 30.75 8.17 5.27
N ILE A 3 29.93 8.40 4.24
CA ILE A 3 28.47 8.23 4.26
C ILE A 3 28.05 6.75 4.46
N GLU A 4 28.90 5.79 4.08
CA GLU A 4 28.63 4.36 4.20
C GLU A 4 28.48 3.86 5.65
N LEU A 5 29.17 4.49 6.62
CA LEU A 5 29.10 4.11 8.05
C LEU A 5 27.80 4.52 8.73
N LEU A 6 27.03 5.45 8.15
CA LEU A 6 25.72 5.86 8.69
C LEU A 6 24.62 4.87 8.34
N SER A 7 24.75 4.15 7.21
CA SER A 7 23.72 3.20 6.75
C SER A 7 23.54 2.00 7.69
N THR A 8 24.61 1.55 8.35
CA THR A 8 24.59 0.43 9.30
C THR A 8 23.89 0.74 10.63
N PHE A 9 23.64 2.02 10.93
CA PHE A 9 22.85 2.44 12.09
C PHE A 9 21.45 2.94 11.71
N GLN A 10 21.08 2.89 10.43
CA GLN A 10 19.72 3.23 10.00
C GLN A 10 18.76 2.12 10.45
N GLN A 11 17.71 2.52 11.15
CA GLN A 11 16.66 1.62 11.61
C GLN A 11 15.96 0.97 10.41
N ASN A 12 15.72 -0.34 10.48
CA ASN A 12 15.11 -1.14 9.41
C ASN A 12 13.57 -1.07 9.38
N TYR A 13 12.97 -0.05 9.98
CA TYR A 13 11.52 0.16 10.02
C TYR A 13 11.18 1.63 9.72
N PRO A 14 10.00 1.90 9.14
CA PRO A 14 9.59 3.27 8.81
C PRO A 14 9.35 4.09 10.08
N GLU A 15 9.92 5.30 10.12
CA GLU A 15 9.72 6.28 11.21
C GLU A 15 8.69 7.36 10.84
N GLU A 16 8.45 7.58 9.54
CA GLU A 16 7.56 8.62 9.01
C GLU A 16 6.52 8.07 8.03
N PHE A 17 5.41 8.79 7.90
CA PHE A 17 4.40 8.51 6.90
C PHE A 17 4.76 9.19 5.57
N ASP A 18 4.93 8.38 4.52
CA ASP A 18 5.27 8.85 3.17
C ASP A 18 4.03 9.34 2.36
N GLY A 19 2.83 9.21 2.94
CA GLY A 19 1.57 9.74 2.40
C GLY A 19 0.37 8.82 2.63
N THR A 20 -0.73 9.10 1.93
CA THR A 20 -2.00 8.36 1.99
C THR A 20 -2.42 7.87 0.60
N LEU A 21 -3.20 6.78 0.58
CA LEU A 21 -3.89 6.28 -0.62
C LEU A 21 -5.39 6.34 -0.36
N ASP A 22 -6.11 7.16 -1.13
CA ASP A 22 -7.53 7.41 -0.89
C ASP A 22 -8.41 6.32 -1.52
N CYS A 23 -9.18 5.56 -0.71
CA CYS A 23 -10.27 4.71 -1.21
C CYS A 23 -11.57 5.52 -1.29
N ALA A 24 -12.44 5.17 -2.23
CA ALA A 24 -13.77 5.76 -2.37
C ALA A 24 -14.72 5.47 -1.18
N SER A 25 -14.37 4.49 -0.34
CA SER A 25 -15.13 4.06 0.84
C SER A 25 -14.16 3.63 1.95
N MET A 26 -14.68 3.27 3.12
CA MET A 26 -13.86 2.91 4.28
C MET A 26 -13.06 1.63 4.00
N ALA A 27 -11.73 1.73 4.03
CA ALA A 27 -10.84 0.57 3.91
C ALA A 27 -10.96 -0.31 5.17
N VAL A 28 -11.21 -1.61 4.99
CA VAL A 28 -11.40 -2.58 6.08
C VAL A 28 -10.23 -3.55 6.23
N CYS A 29 -9.52 -3.84 5.14
CA CYS A 29 -8.34 -4.69 5.15
C CYS A 29 -7.40 -4.33 4.00
N CYS A 30 -6.12 -4.65 4.14
CA CYS A 30 -5.14 -4.50 3.07
C CYS A 30 -4.08 -5.60 3.10
N ALA A 31 -3.53 -5.93 1.93
CA ALA A 31 -2.47 -6.93 1.79
C ALA A 31 -1.59 -6.62 0.58
N PHE A 32 -0.27 -6.68 0.78
CA PHE A 32 0.68 -6.63 -0.34
C PHE A 32 0.73 -7.95 -1.08
N ASN A 33 1.05 -7.89 -2.37
CA ASN A 33 1.47 -9.07 -3.11
C ASN A 33 2.86 -9.56 -2.63
N LYS A 34 3.28 -10.76 -3.07
CA LYS A 34 4.54 -11.39 -2.64
C LYS A 34 5.79 -10.51 -2.82
N ILE A 35 5.81 -9.65 -3.83
CA ILE A 35 6.98 -8.84 -4.22
C ILE A 35 6.91 -7.43 -3.62
N GLY A 36 5.76 -7.01 -3.10
CA GLY A 36 5.54 -5.65 -2.56
C GLY A 36 5.24 -4.57 -3.61
N SER A 37 5.03 -4.95 -4.89
CA SER A 37 4.75 -4.00 -5.97
C SER A 37 3.29 -3.55 -6.03
N MET A 38 2.37 -4.34 -5.47
CA MET A 38 0.94 -4.07 -5.49
C MET A 38 0.34 -4.21 -4.10
N LEU A 39 -0.62 -3.35 -3.80
CA LEU A 39 -1.40 -3.37 -2.56
C LEU A 39 -2.87 -3.59 -2.89
N ALA A 40 -3.45 -4.67 -2.39
CA ALA A 40 -4.88 -4.90 -2.43
C ALA A 40 -5.54 -4.29 -1.18
N VAL A 41 -6.61 -3.52 -1.36
CA VAL A 41 -7.39 -2.92 -0.27
C VAL A 41 -8.85 -3.32 -0.45
N GLY A 42 -9.43 -3.97 0.56
CA GLY A 42 -10.87 -4.21 0.63
C GLY A 42 -11.56 -3.03 1.29
N CYS A 43 -12.64 -2.52 0.69
CA CYS A 43 -13.44 -1.42 1.22
C CYS A 43 -14.83 -1.93 1.67
N SER A 44 -15.46 -1.24 2.63
CA SER A 44 -16.68 -1.69 3.31
C SER A 44 -17.93 -1.75 2.42
N ASP A 45 -17.86 -1.18 1.22
CA ASP A 45 -18.92 -1.19 0.21
C ASP A 45 -18.86 -2.41 -0.72
N GLY A 46 -18.00 -3.39 -0.42
CA GLY A 46 -17.81 -4.60 -1.23
C GLY A 46 -16.87 -4.42 -2.42
N ARG A 47 -16.18 -3.29 -2.52
CA ARG A 47 -15.15 -3.07 -3.55
C ARG A 47 -13.77 -3.49 -3.06
N LEU A 48 -12.96 -3.95 -4.00
CA LEU A 48 -11.55 -4.23 -3.83
C LEU A 48 -10.76 -3.31 -4.76
N VAL A 49 -9.88 -2.48 -4.20
CA VAL A 49 -9.02 -1.56 -4.95
C VAL A 49 -7.61 -2.13 -4.98
N ILE A 50 -7.07 -2.36 -6.17
CA ILE A 50 -5.68 -2.76 -6.39
C ILE A 50 -4.88 -1.53 -6.75
N TRP A 51 -3.89 -1.22 -5.92
CA TRP A 51 -2.94 -0.14 -6.12
C TRP A 51 -1.65 -0.66 -6.70
N ASP A 52 -1.12 0.05 -7.69
CA ASP A 52 0.30 0.01 -8.03
C ASP A 52 1.05 0.87 -7.00
N PHE A 53 1.87 0.23 -6.18
CA PHE A 53 2.48 0.90 -5.03
C PHE A 53 3.63 1.84 -5.43
N LEU A 54 4.31 1.56 -6.54
CA LEU A 54 5.44 2.36 -7.02
C LEU A 54 4.95 3.71 -7.56
N THR A 55 3.84 3.70 -8.30
CA THR A 55 3.26 4.91 -8.91
C THR A 55 2.18 5.55 -8.05
N ARG A 56 1.75 4.88 -6.97
CA ARG A 56 0.59 5.25 -6.14
C ARG A 56 -0.70 5.40 -6.95
N GLY A 57 -0.78 4.73 -8.10
CA GLY A 57 -1.94 4.75 -8.99
C GLY A 57 -2.90 3.59 -8.74
N ILE A 58 -4.18 3.77 -9.08
CA ILE A 58 -5.15 2.68 -9.07
C ILE A 58 -4.91 1.80 -10.30
N ALA A 59 -4.44 0.57 -10.08
CA ALA A 59 -4.26 -0.41 -11.15
C ALA A 59 -5.60 -1.05 -11.56
N LYS A 60 -6.48 -1.33 -10.58
CA LYS A 60 -7.79 -1.95 -10.85
C LYS A 60 -8.79 -1.73 -9.71
N ILE A 61 -10.07 -1.70 -10.03
CA ILE A 61 -11.18 -1.80 -9.06
C ILE A 61 -12.02 -3.02 -9.41
N ILE A 62 -12.35 -3.83 -8.40
CA ILE A 62 -13.14 -5.05 -8.52
C ILE A 62 -14.33 -4.93 -7.59
N CYS A 63 -15.56 -5.08 -8.11
CA CYS A 63 -16.74 -5.20 -7.25
C CYS A 63 -16.92 -6.68 -6.88
N ALA A 64 -16.84 -7.00 -5.59
CA ALA A 64 -17.30 -8.29 -5.12
C ALA A 64 -18.84 -8.25 -5.10
N LEU A 65 -19.47 -8.88 -6.09
CA LEU A 65 -20.90 -9.12 -6.06
C LEU A 65 -21.18 -10.06 -4.88
N LEU A 66 -21.83 -9.56 -3.83
CA LEU A 66 -22.48 -10.40 -2.83
C LEU A 66 -23.71 -11.02 -3.51
N SER A 67 -23.55 -12.25 -3.98
CA SER A 67 -24.65 -13.12 -4.42
C SER A 67 -25.38 -13.73 -3.23
#